data_AF-A0A8C9NZY2-F1
#
_entry.id   AF-A0A8C9NZY2-F1
#
_cell.length_a   1.000
_cell.length_b   1.000
_cell.length_c   1.000
_cell.angle_alpha   90.00
_cell.angle_beta   90.00
_cell.angle_gamma   90.00
#
_symmetry.space_group_name_H-M   'P 1'
#
loop_
_entity.id
_entity.type
_entity.pdbx_description
1 polymer ?
#
loop_
_entity_poly.entity_id
_entity_poly.type
_entity_poly.pdbx_seq_one_letter_code
_entity_poly.pdbx_strand_id
1 'polypeptide(L)'
;LVFLTHRALYLGYFRIHSLLARQCLAEFLGVFVLMLLTQGAVAQAVTSGETKGNFFTMFLAGSLAVTIAIYVAGNVSGAHLNPAFSLAMCLLGRFPWSMLPIYCFVQLLSAFCASGATYVLYYDALQNYTGGNLTVTGPKETASIFATYPAPYLSLNNGFLDQVLGTGILIVGLLAILDRRNKGVPVGLEPVVVGLLILVIGLSMGVNCGFPLNPARDLGPRLFTYVAGWGPEVFSAGNGWWWVPVVAPLVGATLGTATYQLLVALHHPEDSEQGQKKASDLETPAWVQMPSLRASRNAVAKSSHEGVSTLDAGLGGQRESAGWRADGGTFL
;
A
#
# COMPACT_ATOMS: atom_id res chain seq x y z
N LEU A 1 -32.66 14.66 -3.26
CA LEU A 1 -32.19 15.47 -4.42
C LEU A 1 -31.48 16.78 -4.02
N VAL A 2 -31.96 17.52 -3.02
CA VAL A 2 -31.36 18.81 -2.57
C VAL A 2 -29.96 18.68 -1.93
N PHE A 3 -29.59 17.53 -1.37
CA PHE A 3 -28.23 17.28 -0.86
C PHE A 3 -27.19 16.97 -1.95
N LEU A 4 -27.63 16.52 -3.14
CA LEU A 4 -26.72 16.17 -4.25
C LEU A 4 -26.29 17.40 -5.05
N THR A 5 -27.15 18.40 -5.16
CA THR A 5 -26.88 19.66 -5.90
C THR A 5 -25.86 20.56 -5.17
N HIS A 6 -25.83 20.57 -3.84
CA HIS A 6 -24.80 21.31 -3.08
C HIS A 6 -23.43 20.62 -3.11
N ARG A 7 -23.38 19.28 -3.18
CA ARG A 7 -22.11 18.55 -3.23
C ARG A 7 -21.27 18.93 -4.45
N ALA A 8 -21.91 19.14 -5.60
CA ALA A 8 -21.24 19.56 -6.83
C ALA A 8 -20.70 21.00 -6.76
N LEU A 9 -21.41 21.92 -6.09
CA LEU A 9 -21.00 23.32 -5.93
C LEU A 9 -19.81 23.46 -4.95
N TYR A 10 -19.84 22.80 -3.79
CA TYR A 10 -18.74 22.88 -2.82
C TYR A 10 -17.47 22.15 -3.29
N LEU A 11 -17.62 21.05 -4.04
CA LEU A 11 -16.48 20.36 -4.65
C LEU A 11 -15.74 21.22 -5.67
N GLY A 12 -16.41 22.15 -6.36
CA GLY A 12 -15.77 23.03 -7.33
C GLY A 12 -14.80 24.04 -6.70
N TYR A 13 -15.14 24.58 -5.52
CA TYR A 13 -14.36 25.66 -4.89
C TYR A 13 -13.16 25.16 -4.07
N PHE A 14 -13.25 23.98 -3.43
CA PHE A 14 -12.19 23.46 -2.55
C PHE A 14 -11.37 22.31 -3.17
N ARG A 15 -11.71 21.85 -4.38
CA ARG A 15 -10.97 20.75 -5.01
C ARG A 15 -9.61 21.23 -5.49
N ILE A 16 -8.58 20.59 -4.96
CA ILE A 16 -7.21 20.81 -5.39
C ILE A 16 -7.01 20.16 -6.77
N HIS A 17 -6.73 20.97 -7.78
CA HIS A 17 -6.53 20.52 -9.16
C HIS A 17 -5.13 19.97 -9.42
N SER A 18 -4.11 20.46 -8.71
CA SER A 18 -2.74 19.94 -8.80
C SER A 18 -2.67 18.49 -8.30
N LEU A 19 -2.19 17.58 -9.15
CA LEU A 19 -1.98 16.18 -8.77
C LEU A 19 -0.96 16.07 -7.63
N LEU A 20 0.16 16.78 -7.76
CA LEU A 20 1.20 16.82 -6.74
C LEU A 20 0.65 17.25 -5.38
N ALA A 21 -0.13 18.33 -5.33
CA ALA A 21 -0.68 18.81 -4.06
C ALA A 21 -1.65 17.80 -3.42
N ARG A 22 -2.47 17.10 -4.22
CA ARG A 22 -3.32 16.01 -3.70
C ARG A 22 -2.49 14.85 -3.16
N GLN A 23 -1.43 14.46 -3.88
CA GLN A 23 -0.52 13.40 -3.46
C GLN A 23 0.19 13.75 -2.14
N CYS A 24 0.73 14.97 -2.03
CA CYS A 24 1.37 15.44 -0.81
C CYS A 24 0.40 15.46 0.38
N LEU A 25 -0.84 15.91 0.19
CA LEU A 25 -1.84 15.89 1.28
C LEU A 25 -2.22 14.48 1.71
N ALA A 26 -2.30 13.54 0.77
CA ALA A 26 -2.56 12.14 1.09
C ALA A 26 -1.38 11.49 1.82
N GLU A 27 -0.14 11.75 1.40
CA GLU A 27 1.07 11.32 2.12
C GLU A 27 1.13 11.91 3.53
N PHE A 28 0.84 13.20 3.67
CA PHE A 28 0.80 13.85 4.97
C PHE A 28 -0.28 13.22 5.86
N LEU A 29 -1.51 13.06 5.38
CA LEU A 29 -2.57 12.48 6.20
C LEU A 29 -2.28 11.01 6.56
N GLY A 30 -1.79 10.22 5.61
CA GLY A 30 -1.44 8.81 5.83
C GLY A 30 -0.32 8.65 6.86
N VAL A 31 0.77 9.41 6.73
CA VAL A 31 1.87 9.37 7.72
C VAL A 31 1.40 9.90 9.07
N PHE A 32 0.54 10.92 9.11
CA PHE A 32 0.01 11.45 10.35
C PHE A 32 -0.78 10.38 11.12
N VAL A 33 -1.68 9.67 10.43
CA VAL A 33 -2.46 8.57 11.02
C VAL A 33 -1.55 7.41 11.46
N LEU A 34 -0.60 7.01 10.61
CA LEU A 34 0.39 5.99 10.93
C LEU A 34 1.11 6.31 12.25
N MET A 35 1.64 7.53 12.34
CA MET A 35 2.48 7.94 13.46
C MET A 35 1.69 8.16 14.74
N LEU A 36 0.51 8.79 14.65
CA LEU A 36 -0.34 9.03 15.82
C LEU A 36 -0.75 7.71 16.50
N LEU A 37 -1.16 6.71 15.72
CA LEU A 37 -1.55 5.40 16.25
C LEU A 37 -0.34 4.60 16.76
N THR A 38 0.78 4.63 16.03
CA THR A 38 2.00 3.93 16.42
C THR A 38 2.57 4.48 17.73
N GLN A 39 2.75 5.80 17.82
CA GLN A 39 3.31 6.45 19.00
C GLN A 39 2.33 6.44 20.15
N GLY A 40 1.02 6.59 19.90
CA GLY A 40 -0.01 6.48 20.93
C GLY A 40 -0.01 5.13 21.63
N ALA A 41 0.19 4.03 20.90
CA ALA A 41 0.31 2.70 21.50
C ALA A 41 1.55 2.56 22.39
N VAL A 42 2.69 3.15 21.99
CA VAL A 42 3.91 3.17 22.82
C VAL A 42 3.72 4.06 24.04
N ALA A 43 3.16 5.27 23.87
CA ALA A 43 2.83 6.17 24.97
C ALA A 43 1.91 5.48 25.98
N GLN A 44 0.87 4.80 25.51
CA GLN A 44 -0.05 4.05 26.36
C GLN A 44 0.66 2.96 27.16
N ALA A 45 1.56 2.19 26.57
CA ALA A 45 2.33 1.17 27.28
C ALA A 45 3.27 1.82 28.32
N VAL A 46 4.08 2.79 27.90
CA VAL A 46 5.09 3.43 28.74
C VAL A 46 4.46 4.19 29.90
N THR A 47 3.55 5.13 29.64
CA THR A 47 3.00 6.01 30.69
C THR A 47 2.07 5.27 31.65
N SER A 48 1.57 4.09 31.29
CA SER A 48 0.76 3.25 32.18
C SER A 48 1.57 2.27 33.03
N GLY A 49 2.91 2.25 32.91
CA GLY A 49 3.75 1.23 33.53
C GLY A 49 3.38 -0.18 33.07
N GLU A 50 3.10 -0.32 31.78
CA GLU A 50 2.67 -1.54 31.10
C GLU A 50 1.33 -2.15 31.54
N THR A 51 0.52 -1.43 32.33
CA THR A 51 -0.80 -1.92 32.77
C THR A 51 -1.91 -1.76 31.71
N LYS A 52 -1.67 -0.94 30.67
CA LYS A 52 -2.62 -0.68 29.56
C LYS A 52 -2.05 -0.99 28.18
N GLY A 53 -0.86 -1.58 28.11
CA GLY A 53 -0.20 -1.99 26.88
C GLY A 53 1.16 -2.58 27.21
N ASN A 54 1.70 -3.39 26.31
CA ASN A 54 3.02 -4.00 26.45
C ASN A 54 3.66 -4.13 25.06
N PHE A 55 4.82 -4.77 24.99
CA PHE A 55 5.53 -5.06 23.75
C PHE A 55 4.64 -5.59 22.61
N PHE A 56 3.80 -6.58 22.90
CA PHE A 56 2.90 -7.16 21.89
C PHE A 56 1.86 -6.14 21.41
N THR A 57 1.23 -5.40 22.34
CA THR A 57 0.27 -4.35 21.98
C THR A 57 0.90 -3.27 21.11
N MET A 58 2.13 -2.84 21.42
CA MET A 58 2.84 -1.85 20.61
C MET A 58 3.05 -2.33 19.18
N PHE A 59 3.43 -3.60 19.00
CA PHE A 59 3.72 -4.16 17.68
C PHE A 59 2.45 -4.40 16.88
N LEU A 60 1.41 -4.93 17.54
CA LEU A 60 0.09 -5.10 16.92
C LEU A 60 -0.49 -3.75 16.49
N ALA A 61 -0.50 -2.75 17.37
CA ALA A 61 -1.05 -1.43 17.06
C ALA A 61 -0.27 -0.72 15.94
N GLY A 62 1.07 -0.76 15.96
CA GLY A 62 1.89 -0.20 14.89
C GLY A 62 1.62 -0.87 13.53
N SER A 63 1.44 -2.19 13.52
CA SER A 63 1.10 -2.93 12.29
C SER A 63 -0.30 -2.58 11.76
N LEU A 64 -1.30 -2.42 12.65
CA LEU A 64 -2.65 -1.98 12.28
C LEU A 64 -2.66 -0.52 11.83
N ALA A 65 -1.81 0.33 12.41
CA ALA A 65 -1.64 1.71 11.99
C ALA A 65 -1.17 1.81 10.54
N VAL A 66 -0.23 0.94 10.11
CA VAL A 66 0.18 0.84 8.70
C VAL A 66 -0.99 0.45 7.80
N THR A 67 -1.76 -0.58 8.17
CA THR A 67 -2.95 -1.00 7.41
C THR A 67 -3.92 0.17 7.19
N ILE A 68 -4.27 0.87 8.27
CA ILE A 68 -5.23 1.98 8.22
C ILE A 68 -4.66 3.14 7.39
N ALA A 69 -3.38 3.49 7.58
CA ALA A 69 -2.75 4.58 6.84
C ALA A 69 -2.68 4.31 5.34
N ILE A 70 -2.46 3.07 4.92
CA ILE A 70 -2.51 2.68 3.51
C ILE A 70 -3.92 2.82 2.95
N TYR A 71 -4.97 2.41 3.69
CA TYR A 71 -6.34 2.67 3.26
C TYR A 71 -6.67 4.16 3.12
N VAL A 72 -6.13 4.99 4.02
CA VAL A 72 -6.34 6.45 4.01
C VAL A 72 -5.71 7.12 2.78
N ALA A 73 -4.49 6.75 2.40
CA ALA A 73 -3.72 7.43 1.35
C ALA A 73 -3.73 6.71 -0.02
N GLY A 74 -4.07 5.42 -0.05
CA GLY A 74 -3.75 4.49 -1.15
C GLY A 74 -4.26 4.92 -2.52
N ASN A 75 -5.49 5.42 -2.60
CA ASN A 75 -6.07 5.82 -3.88
C ASN A 75 -5.53 7.14 -4.46
N VAL A 76 -4.95 8.01 -3.62
CA VAL A 76 -4.58 9.37 -4.04
C VAL A 76 -3.08 9.50 -4.29
N SER A 77 -2.24 9.04 -3.35
CA SER A 77 -0.78 9.11 -3.48
C SER A 77 -0.11 7.79 -3.87
N GLY A 78 -0.85 6.68 -3.83
CA GLY A 78 -0.27 5.33 -3.83
C GLY A 78 0.16 4.87 -2.43
N ALA A 79 -0.05 5.69 -1.39
CA ALA A 79 0.35 5.42 0.00
C ALA A 79 1.81 4.96 0.14
N HIS A 80 2.77 5.81 -0.24
CA HIS A 80 4.17 5.48 -0.03
C HIS A 80 4.51 5.45 1.45
N LEU A 81 4.16 6.52 2.17
CA LEU A 81 4.26 6.70 3.63
C LEU A 81 5.65 6.46 4.24
N ASN A 82 6.65 6.20 3.40
CA ASN A 82 7.97 5.75 3.75
C ASN A 82 8.97 6.19 2.66
N PRO A 83 10.03 6.95 3.01
CA PRO A 83 11.11 7.30 2.10
C PRO A 83 11.78 6.09 1.43
N ALA A 84 11.92 4.97 2.14
CA ALA A 84 12.52 3.75 1.63
C ALA A 84 11.66 3.10 0.53
N PHE A 85 10.33 3.09 0.72
CA PHE A 85 9.41 2.60 -0.32
C PHE A 85 9.32 3.57 -1.51
N SER A 86 9.35 4.89 -1.25
CA SER A 86 9.41 5.90 -2.32
C SER A 86 10.65 5.73 -3.20
N LEU A 87 11.81 5.45 -2.58
CA LEU A 87 13.04 5.11 -3.28
C LEU A 87 12.89 3.83 -4.11
N ALA A 88 12.31 2.76 -3.55
CA ALA A 88 12.06 1.52 -4.28
C ALA A 88 11.19 1.76 -5.53
N MET A 89 10.14 2.58 -5.43
CA MET A 89 9.30 2.93 -6.58
C MET A 89 10.07 3.74 -7.65
N CYS A 90 11.01 4.62 -7.24
CA CYS A 90 11.91 5.31 -8.16
C CYS A 90 12.85 4.36 -8.90
N LEU A 91 13.46 3.41 -8.17
CA LEU A 91 14.35 2.40 -8.74
C LEU A 91 13.64 1.51 -9.77
N LEU A 92 12.35 1.27 -9.59
CA LEU A 92 11.51 0.51 -10.53
C LEU A 92 10.95 1.34 -11.69
N GLY A 93 11.27 2.64 -11.77
CA GLY A 93 10.69 3.54 -12.78
C GLY A 93 9.18 3.78 -12.62
N ARG A 94 8.61 3.43 -11.46
CA ARG A 94 7.18 3.59 -11.13
C ARG A 94 6.89 4.92 -10.44
N PHE A 95 7.91 5.66 -10.04
CA PHE A 95 7.79 6.97 -9.40
C PHE A 95 8.88 7.94 -9.89
N PRO A 96 8.54 9.18 -10.29
CA PRO A 96 9.54 10.12 -10.80
C PRO A 96 10.58 10.51 -9.73
N TRP A 97 11.87 10.49 -10.09
CA TRP A 97 12.95 10.87 -9.17
C TRP A 97 12.83 12.30 -8.61
N SER A 98 12.24 13.23 -9.36
CA SER A 98 11.98 14.59 -8.91
C SER A 98 10.97 14.68 -7.77
N MET A 99 10.10 13.67 -7.62
CA MET A 99 9.07 13.62 -6.59
C MET A 99 9.60 13.06 -5.26
N LEU A 100 10.67 12.26 -5.30
CA LEU A 100 11.28 11.65 -4.12
C LEU A 100 11.61 12.65 -3.01
N PRO A 101 12.36 13.76 -3.25
CA PRO A 101 12.65 14.72 -2.18
C PRO A 101 11.39 15.39 -1.62
N ILE A 102 10.36 15.60 -2.45
CA ILE A 102 9.10 16.22 -2.02
C ILE A 102 8.34 15.26 -1.09
N TYR A 103 8.21 13.99 -1.47
CA TYR A 103 7.57 12.97 -0.64
C TYR A 103 8.32 12.79 0.68
N CYS A 104 9.65 12.66 0.64
CA CYS A 104 10.46 12.55 1.86
C CYS A 104 10.24 13.72 2.82
N PHE A 105 10.23 14.96 2.29
CA PHE A 105 9.99 16.15 3.10
C PHE A 105 8.59 16.15 3.73
N VAL A 106 7.55 15.85 2.94
CA VAL A 106 6.16 15.81 3.41
C VAL A 106 5.95 14.73 4.46
N GLN A 107 6.53 13.54 4.25
CA GLN A 107 6.47 12.42 5.19
C GLN A 107 7.18 12.77 6.51
N LEU A 108 8.38 13.38 6.45
CA LEU A 108 9.11 13.85 7.64
C LEU A 108 8.33 14.91 8.42
N LEU A 109 7.80 15.92 7.73
CA LEU A 109 7.00 16.98 8.34
C LEU A 109 5.74 16.41 8.99
N SER A 110 5.07 15.47 8.33
CA SER A 110 3.90 14.80 8.88
C SER A 110 4.23 14.02 10.14
N ALA A 111 5.31 13.25 10.16
CA ALA A 111 5.70 12.46 11.32
C ALA A 111 6.10 13.36 12.51
N PHE A 112 6.75 14.50 12.23
CA PHE A 112 7.01 15.54 13.21
C PHE A 112 5.70 16.10 13.81
N CYS A 113 4.73 16.49 12.97
CA CYS A 113 3.45 17.02 13.43
C CYS A 113 2.62 16.01 14.23
N ALA A 114 2.60 14.74 13.80
CA ALA A 114 1.93 13.66 14.53
C ALA A 114 2.57 13.43 15.91
N SER A 115 3.89 13.62 16.03
CA SER A 115 4.59 13.56 17.32
C SER A 115 4.14 14.66 18.26
N GLY A 116 3.98 15.89 17.75
CA GLY A 116 3.36 16.98 18.51
C GLY A 116 1.94 16.66 18.97
N ALA A 117 1.13 16.06 18.10
CA ALA A 117 -0.23 15.63 18.46
C ALA A 117 -0.21 14.53 19.54
N THR A 118 0.65 13.53 19.43
CA THR A 118 0.83 12.49 20.46
C THR A 118 1.27 13.08 21.79
N TYR A 119 2.24 14.01 21.77
CA TYR A 119 2.73 14.68 22.96
C TYR A 119 1.62 15.44 23.69
N VAL A 120 0.80 16.21 22.96
CA VAL A 120 -0.35 16.93 23.52
C VAL A 120 -1.40 15.95 24.05
N LEU A 121 -1.70 14.89 23.30
CA LEU A 121 -2.70 13.88 23.71
C LEU A 121 -2.30 13.17 25.01
N TYR A 122 -1.01 12.90 25.21
CA TYR A 122 -0.47 12.22 26.40
C TYR A 122 0.17 13.16 27.42
N TYR A 123 -0.05 14.48 27.33
CA TYR A 123 0.67 15.46 28.16
C TYR A 123 0.59 15.16 29.66
N ASP A 124 -0.62 14.97 30.20
CA ASP A 124 -0.82 14.68 31.64
C ASP A 124 -0.25 13.31 32.03
N ALA A 125 -0.34 12.33 31.14
CA ALA A 125 0.18 10.98 31.38
C ALA A 125 1.73 10.98 31.42
N LEU A 126 2.37 11.72 30.50
CA LEU A 126 3.80 11.96 30.48
C LEU A 126 4.24 12.70 31.74
N GLN A 127 3.54 13.78 32.11
CA GLN A 127 3.86 14.57 33.29
C GLN A 127 3.77 13.73 34.57
N ASN A 128 2.70 12.92 34.71
CA ASN A 128 2.52 12.02 35.85
C ASN A 128 3.60 10.93 35.90
N TYR A 129 3.95 10.33 34.76
CA TYR A 129 4.95 9.26 34.69
C TYR A 129 6.37 9.76 35.01
N THR A 130 6.74 10.90 34.42
CA THR A 130 8.10 11.46 34.46
C THR A 130 8.36 12.42 35.62
N GLY A 131 7.30 13.00 36.21
CA GLY A 131 7.44 14.13 37.14
C GLY A 131 7.99 15.40 36.46
N GLY A 132 7.86 15.51 35.14
CA GLY A 132 8.40 16.61 34.33
C GLY A 132 9.84 16.41 33.84
N ASN A 133 10.48 15.29 34.17
CA ASN A 133 11.85 15.01 33.73
C ASN A 133 11.86 14.15 32.45
N LEU A 134 12.08 14.78 31.30
CA LEU A 134 12.07 14.14 29.98
C LEU A 134 13.46 13.57 29.65
N THR A 135 13.67 12.27 29.86
CA THR A 135 14.96 11.62 29.59
C THR A 135 14.93 10.71 28.36
N VAL A 136 16.09 10.56 27.71
CA VAL A 136 16.29 9.68 26.55
C VAL A 136 16.74 8.28 26.96
N THR A 137 17.44 8.17 28.09
CA THR A 137 17.90 6.91 28.65
C THR A 137 17.48 6.78 30.12
N GLY A 138 17.59 5.56 30.66
CA GLY A 138 17.24 5.25 32.05
C GLY A 138 15.84 4.63 32.22
N PRO A 139 15.46 4.30 33.47
CA PRO A 139 14.27 3.48 33.75
C PRO A 139 12.93 4.19 33.51
N LYS A 140 12.94 5.51 33.34
CA LYS A 140 11.77 6.34 33.05
C LYS A 140 11.94 7.13 31.75
N GLU A 141 12.79 6.66 30.85
CA GLU A 141 12.92 7.30 29.54
C GLU A 141 11.60 7.31 28.79
N THR A 142 11.39 8.37 28.02
CA THR A 142 10.15 8.57 27.25
C THR A 142 10.43 8.98 25.81
N ALA A 143 11.70 9.09 25.41
CA ALA A 143 12.05 9.46 24.05
C ALA A 143 11.68 8.34 23.07
N SER A 144 11.70 7.08 23.52
CA SER A 144 11.35 5.90 22.71
C SER A 144 9.88 5.83 22.29
N ILE A 145 9.01 6.63 22.93
CA ILE A 145 7.61 6.83 22.49
C ILE A 145 7.56 7.35 21.06
N PHE A 146 8.52 8.21 20.69
CA PHE A 146 8.48 8.99 19.45
C PHE A 146 9.38 8.38 18.38
N ALA A 147 10.64 8.12 18.71
CA ALA A 147 11.66 7.58 17.81
C ALA A 147 12.27 6.29 18.39
N THR A 148 13.00 5.54 17.59
CA THR A 148 13.56 4.25 18.02
C THR A 148 14.96 4.40 18.61
N TYR A 149 15.30 3.53 19.55
CA TYR A 149 16.63 3.45 20.16
C TYR A 149 17.07 1.99 20.21
N PRO A 150 18.38 1.71 20.10
CA PRO A 150 18.89 0.35 20.09
C PRO A 150 18.87 -0.22 21.51
N ALA A 151 18.69 -1.52 21.63
CA ALA A 151 18.89 -2.23 22.88
C ALA A 151 20.32 -2.01 23.41
N PRO A 152 20.56 -2.03 24.74
CA PRO A 152 21.87 -1.68 25.30
C PRO A 152 23.05 -2.55 24.82
N TYR A 153 22.79 -3.78 24.37
CA TYR A 153 23.80 -4.71 23.87
C TYR A 153 24.10 -4.53 22.37
N LEU A 154 23.32 -3.72 21.65
CA LEU A 154 23.36 -3.67 20.19
C LEU A 154 24.43 -2.70 19.69
N SER A 155 25.38 -3.21 18.91
CA SER A 155 26.34 -2.38 18.19
C SER A 155 25.72 -1.71 16.95
N LEU A 156 26.28 -0.57 16.53
CA LEU A 156 25.86 0.10 15.28
C LEU A 156 25.91 -0.83 14.08
N ASN A 157 26.94 -1.68 13.97
CA ASN A 157 27.07 -2.62 12.85
C ASN A 157 25.92 -3.62 12.82
N ASN A 158 25.57 -4.21 13.96
CA ASN A 158 24.49 -5.19 14.02
C ASN A 158 23.12 -4.53 13.85
N GLY A 159 22.91 -3.33 14.41
CA GLY A 159 21.68 -2.56 14.18
C GLY A 159 21.52 -2.06 12.75
N PHE A 160 22.62 -1.73 12.07
CA PHE A 160 22.59 -1.40 10.65
C PHE A 160 22.19 -2.62 9.81
N LEU A 161 22.78 -3.80 10.07
CA LEU A 161 22.41 -5.05 9.40
C LEU A 161 20.94 -5.41 9.65
N ASP A 162 20.47 -5.30 10.90
CA ASP A 162 19.08 -5.52 11.30
C ASP A 162 18.11 -4.67 10.48
N GLN A 163 18.37 -3.37 10.36
CA GLN A 163 17.53 -2.46 9.59
C GLN A 163 17.62 -2.65 8.08
N VAL A 164 18.79 -3.04 7.55
CA VAL A 164 18.93 -3.45 6.14
C VAL A 164 18.08 -4.68 5.85
N LEU A 165 18.16 -5.73 6.68
CA LEU A 165 17.43 -6.98 6.49
C LEU A 165 15.91 -6.79 6.65
N GLY A 166 15.48 -6.16 7.74
CA GLY A 166 14.05 -5.92 7.99
C GLY A 166 13.41 -5.08 6.89
N THR A 167 14.10 -4.03 6.43
CA THR A 167 13.56 -3.18 5.35
C THR A 167 13.63 -3.89 4.00
N GLY A 168 14.67 -4.69 3.75
CA GLY A 168 14.75 -5.53 2.55
C GLY A 168 13.59 -6.51 2.44
N ILE A 169 13.27 -7.22 3.52
CA ILE A 169 12.13 -8.14 3.59
C ILE A 169 10.80 -7.39 3.40
N LEU A 170 10.66 -6.23 4.05
CA LEU A 170 9.49 -5.36 3.85
C LEU A 170 9.31 -5.02 2.37
N ILE A 171 10.35 -4.52 1.70
CA ILE A 171 10.27 -4.14 0.28
C ILE A 171 10.00 -5.35 -0.61
N VAL A 172 10.65 -6.49 -0.40
CA VAL A 172 10.36 -7.72 -1.15
C VAL A 172 8.89 -8.11 -1.01
N GLY A 173 8.34 -8.10 0.21
CA GLY A 173 6.95 -8.40 0.47
C GLY A 173 5.98 -7.41 -0.18
N LEU A 174 6.26 -6.10 -0.08
CA LEU A 174 5.47 -5.06 -0.73
C LEU A 174 5.45 -5.23 -2.25
N LEU A 175 6.60 -5.50 -2.86
CA LEU A 175 6.70 -5.72 -4.30
C LEU A 175 5.94 -6.99 -4.71
N ALA A 176 6.04 -8.07 -3.94
CA ALA A 176 5.30 -9.30 -4.20
C ALA A 176 3.77 -9.09 -4.14
N ILE A 177 3.28 -8.29 -3.19
CA ILE A 177 1.86 -7.94 -3.05
C ILE A 177 1.39 -7.06 -4.21
N LEU A 178 2.22 -6.11 -4.66
CA LEU A 178 1.89 -5.17 -5.73
C LEU A 178 2.04 -5.76 -7.15
N ASP A 179 2.77 -6.86 -7.29
CA ASP A 179 3.01 -7.48 -8.60
C ASP A 179 1.79 -8.28 -9.06
N ARG A 180 1.08 -7.75 -10.06
CA ARG A 180 -0.13 -8.38 -10.62
C ARG A 180 0.14 -9.69 -11.37
N ARG A 181 1.40 -10.04 -11.60
CA ARG A 181 1.82 -11.31 -12.22
C ARG A 181 1.92 -12.45 -11.18
N ASN A 182 1.95 -12.13 -9.89
CA ASN A 182 1.79 -13.12 -8.83
C ASN A 182 0.33 -13.56 -8.72
N LYS A 183 0.08 -14.63 -7.95
CA LYS A 183 -1.29 -15.14 -7.66
C LYS A 183 -2.20 -14.08 -7.00
N GLY A 184 -1.62 -12.98 -6.50
CA GLY A 184 -2.33 -11.83 -5.96
C GLY A 184 -3.00 -12.13 -4.63
N VAL A 185 -3.39 -11.05 -3.95
CA VAL A 185 -4.31 -11.10 -2.80
C VAL A 185 -5.68 -10.61 -3.27
N PRO A 186 -6.78 -10.97 -2.58
CA PRO A 186 -8.09 -10.41 -2.91
C PRO A 186 -8.07 -8.88 -2.89
N VAL A 187 -8.72 -8.27 -3.88
CA VAL A 187 -8.73 -6.81 -4.04
C VAL A 187 -9.30 -6.15 -2.79
N GLY A 188 -8.58 -5.16 -2.27
CA GLY A 188 -8.91 -4.44 -1.04
C GLY A 188 -8.31 -5.06 0.22
N LEU A 189 -7.71 -6.25 0.17
CA LEU A 189 -7.00 -6.85 1.31
C LEU A 189 -5.49 -6.61 1.28
N GLU A 190 -4.95 -5.96 0.25
CA GLU A 190 -3.53 -5.60 0.15
C GLU A 190 -3.06 -4.89 1.43
N PRO A 191 -3.75 -3.85 1.93
CA PRO A 191 -3.29 -3.13 3.13
C PRO A 191 -3.26 -4.01 4.38
N VAL A 192 -4.20 -4.96 4.51
CA VAL A 192 -4.24 -5.91 5.64
C VAL A 192 -3.03 -6.84 5.60
N VAL A 193 -2.71 -7.37 4.42
CA VAL A 193 -1.54 -8.25 4.25
C VAL A 193 -0.23 -7.48 4.50
N VAL A 194 -0.17 -6.20 4.11
CA VAL A 194 0.97 -5.33 4.46
C VAL A 194 1.08 -5.13 5.97
N GLY A 195 -0.02 -4.90 6.68
CA GLY A 195 -0.01 -4.85 8.15
C GLY A 195 0.50 -6.15 8.77
N LEU A 196 0.01 -7.31 8.30
CA LEU A 196 0.49 -8.60 8.78
C LEU A 196 1.99 -8.82 8.51
N LEU A 197 2.50 -8.35 7.37
CA LEU A 197 3.94 -8.36 7.05
C LEU A 197 4.74 -7.51 8.07
N ILE A 198 4.26 -6.31 8.39
CA ILE A 198 4.89 -5.45 9.41
C ILE A 198 4.85 -6.14 10.78
N LEU A 199 3.72 -6.76 11.14
CA LEU A 199 3.55 -7.46 12.42
C LEU A 199 4.57 -8.61 12.56
N VAL A 200 4.71 -9.46 11.54
CA VAL A 200 5.64 -10.59 11.62
C VAL A 200 7.10 -10.14 11.63
N ILE A 201 7.44 -9.06 10.91
CA ILE A 201 8.76 -8.42 11.00
C ILE A 201 8.99 -7.94 12.43
N GLY A 202 8.06 -7.18 13.01
CA GLY A 202 8.17 -6.72 14.40
C GLY A 202 8.36 -7.86 15.39
N LEU A 203 7.53 -8.90 15.33
CA LEU A 203 7.61 -10.03 16.25
C LEU A 203 8.88 -10.88 16.10
N SER A 204 9.52 -10.87 14.92
CA SER A 204 10.69 -11.71 14.64
C SER A 204 12.03 -10.97 14.77
N MET A 205 12.04 -9.65 14.56
CA MET A 205 13.27 -8.85 14.52
C MET A 205 13.13 -7.47 15.19
N GLY A 206 12.06 -7.24 15.96
CA GLY A 206 11.82 -5.96 16.62
C GLY A 206 12.61 -5.72 17.91
N VAL A 207 13.12 -6.75 18.58
CA VAL A 207 13.77 -6.62 19.91
C VAL A 207 15.08 -5.82 19.86
N ASN A 208 15.83 -5.89 18.76
CA ASN A 208 17.12 -5.23 18.66
C ASN A 208 17.00 -3.70 18.72
N CYS A 209 16.10 -3.12 17.93
CA CYS A 209 15.99 -1.66 17.81
C CYS A 209 14.60 -1.15 17.45
N GLY A 210 13.54 -1.93 17.65
CA GLY A 210 12.15 -1.48 17.47
C GLY A 210 11.69 -1.37 16.02
N PHE A 211 12.40 -2.00 15.07
CA PHE A 211 12.05 -2.10 13.64
C PHE A 211 11.44 -0.82 13.02
N PRO A 212 12.17 0.32 13.00
CA PRO A 212 11.64 1.53 12.38
C PRO A 212 11.33 1.37 10.89
N LEU A 213 12.21 0.72 10.10
CA LEU A 213 12.03 0.40 8.66
C LEU A 213 11.73 1.60 7.72
N ASN A 214 11.61 2.80 8.28
CA ASN A 214 11.06 3.98 7.66
C ASN A 214 11.79 5.22 8.19
N PRO A 215 12.61 5.88 7.34
CA PRO A 215 13.37 7.07 7.75
C PRO A 215 12.50 8.21 8.29
N ALA A 216 11.32 8.44 7.72
CA ALA A 216 10.42 9.51 8.17
C ALA A 216 9.81 9.22 9.55
N ARG A 217 9.47 7.95 9.81
CA ARG A 217 8.93 7.44 11.08
C ARG A 217 9.91 7.58 12.25
N ASP A 218 11.20 7.72 11.98
CA ASP A 218 12.21 7.87 13.03
C ASP A 218 12.73 9.31 13.13
N LEU A 219 13.21 9.88 12.01
CA LEU A 219 13.86 11.19 12.03
C LEU A 219 12.89 12.34 12.35
N GLY A 220 11.67 12.32 11.81
CA GLY A 220 10.67 13.35 12.08
C GLY A 220 10.33 13.45 13.58
N PRO A 221 9.96 12.34 14.23
CA PRO A 221 9.72 12.31 15.67
C PRO A 221 10.95 12.60 16.54
N ARG A 222 12.15 12.21 16.09
CA ARG A 222 13.41 12.52 16.78
C ARG A 222 13.71 14.02 16.77
N LEU A 223 13.45 14.68 15.64
CA LEU A 223 13.53 16.14 15.54
C LEU A 223 12.50 16.82 16.46
N PHE A 224 11.30 16.24 16.62
CA PHE A 224 10.31 16.74 17.55
C PHE A 224 10.82 16.64 19.00
N THR A 225 11.28 15.47 19.46
CA THR A 225 11.76 15.31 20.84
C THR A 225 12.99 16.18 21.14
N TYR A 226 13.87 16.41 20.16
CA TYR A 226 14.98 17.35 20.27
C TYR A 226 14.52 18.74 20.71
N VAL A 227 13.49 19.29 20.05
CA VAL A 227 12.98 20.65 20.34
C VAL A 227 11.94 20.69 21.46
N ALA A 228 11.31 19.56 21.78
CA ALA A 228 10.21 19.47 22.75
C ALA A 228 10.65 19.17 24.20
N GLY A 229 11.96 19.12 24.48
CA GLY A 229 12.49 19.09 25.85
C GLY A 229 13.46 17.96 26.16
N TRP A 230 13.58 16.93 25.32
CA TRP A 230 14.58 15.85 25.52
C TRP A 230 16.00 16.28 25.14
N GLY A 231 16.12 17.33 24.31
CA GLY A 231 17.41 17.95 23.98
C GLY A 231 18.32 17.08 23.09
N PRO A 232 19.61 17.41 23.00
CA PRO A 232 20.54 16.82 22.04
C PRO A 232 20.84 15.33 22.26
N GLU A 233 20.51 14.77 23.44
CA GLU A 233 20.76 13.37 23.75
C GLU A 233 20.03 12.43 22.77
N VAL A 234 18.91 12.85 22.19
CA VAL A 234 18.17 12.09 21.17
C VAL A 234 18.99 11.78 19.92
N PHE A 235 20.06 12.53 19.67
CA PHE A 235 21.01 12.30 18.56
C PHE A 235 22.34 11.67 19.00
N SER A 236 22.65 11.61 20.29
CA SER A 236 23.89 10.98 20.79
C SER A 236 23.67 9.59 21.40
N ALA A 237 22.47 9.29 21.90
CA ALA A 237 22.12 7.99 22.48
C ALA A 237 22.35 6.83 21.50
N GLY A 238 22.71 5.66 22.03
CA GLY A 238 23.01 4.47 21.23
C GLY A 238 24.22 4.66 20.30
N ASN A 239 25.27 5.34 20.77
CA ASN A 239 26.48 5.66 20.01
C ASN A 239 26.21 6.49 18.75
N GLY A 240 25.27 7.44 18.84
CA GLY A 240 24.83 8.22 17.69
C GLY A 240 23.89 7.44 16.77
N TRP A 241 22.91 6.73 17.35
CA TRP A 241 22.02 5.81 16.64
C TRP A 241 21.24 6.43 15.47
N TRP A 242 20.89 7.72 15.56
CA TRP A 242 19.92 8.40 14.70
C TRP A 242 20.10 8.21 13.19
N TRP A 243 21.32 8.04 12.69
CA TRP A 243 21.59 7.91 11.26
C TRP A 243 21.29 6.49 10.75
N VAL A 244 21.31 5.48 11.62
CA VAL A 244 21.03 4.08 11.24
C VAL A 244 19.60 3.93 10.69
N PRO A 245 18.52 4.31 11.41
CA PRO A 245 17.16 4.21 10.89
C PRO A 245 16.86 5.18 9.73
N VAL A 246 17.80 6.06 9.37
CA VAL A 246 17.71 6.90 8.16
C VAL A 246 18.37 6.21 6.97
N VAL A 247 19.61 5.74 7.11
CA VAL A 247 20.42 5.22 6.00
C VAL A 247 20.16 3.73 5.76
N ALA A 248 20.11 2.91 6.81
CA ALA A 248 19.98 1.45 6.68
C ALA A 248 18.69 1.03 5.98
N PRO A 249 17.51 1.64 6.24
CA PRO A 249 16.31 1.33 5.47
C PRO A 249 16.40 1.65 3.98
N LEU A 250 17.11 2.71 3.59
CA LEU A 250 17.31 3.04 2.17
C LEU A 250 18.19 2.01 1.47
N VAL A 251 19.25 1.54 2.15
CA VAL A 251 20.08 0.43 1.67
C VAL A 251 19.27 -0.86 1.58
N GLY A 252 18.52 -1.21 2.63
CA GLY A 252 17.62 -2.36 2.66
C GLY A 252 16.60 -2.32 1.52
N ALA A 253 16.00 -1.17 1.26
CA ALA A 253 15.05 -1.01 0.17
C ALA A 253 15.67 -1.17 -1.23
N THR A 254 16.89 -0.66 -1.41
CA THR A 254 17.63 -0.84 -2.65
C THR A 254 17.95 -2.31 -2.90
N LEU A 255 18.48 -3.01 -1.89
CA LEU A 255 18.82 -4.43 -1.97
C LEU A 255 17.57 -5.32 -2.12
N GLY A 256 16.51 -5.03 -1.37
CA GLY A 256 15.23 -5.74 -1.46
C GLY A 256 14.58 -5.60 -2.84
N THR A 257 14.63 -4.39 -3.41
CA THR A 257 14.15 -4.14 -4.78
C THR A 257 14.94 -4.97 -5.80
N ALA A 258 16.27 -4.90 -5.76
CA ALA A 258 17.13 -5.67 -6.66
C ALA A 258 16.90 -7.19 -6.52
N THR A 259 16.77 -7.67 -5.27
CA THR A 259 16.53 -9.08 -4.96
C THR A 259 15.21 -9.57 -5.53
N TYR A 260 14.11 -8.83 -5.32
CA TYR A 260 12.80 -9.19 -5.87
C TYR A 260 12.82 -9.20 -7.40
N GLN A 261 13.46 -8.21 -8.02
CA GLN A 261 13.57 -8.14 -9.47
C GLN A 261 14.29 -9.36 -10.04
N LEU A 262 15.49 -9.66 -9.52
CA LEU A 262 16.33 -10.73 -10.01
C LEU A 262 15.73 -12.11 -9.77
N LEU A 263 15.16 -12.36 -8.59
CA LEU A 263 14.75 -13.70 -8.19
C LEU A 263 13.29 -14.03 -8.56
N VAL A 264 12.41 -13.04 -8.63
CA VAL A 264 10.97 -13.26 -8.87
C VAL A 264 10.51 -12.58 -10.15
N ALA A 265 10.70 -11.27 -10.26
CA ALA A 265 10.09 -10.48 -11.33
C ALA A 265 10.55 -10.90 -12.74
N LEU A 266 11.81 -11.30 -12.89
CA LEU A 266 12.40 -11.79 -14.15
C LEU A 266 12.01 -13.24 -14.50
N HIS A 267 11.41 -13.97 -13.57
CA HIS A 267 11.07 -15.40 -13.73
C HIS A 267 9.56 -15.63 -13.92
N HIS A 268 8.75 -14.56 -14.02
CA HIS A 268 7.38 -14.72 -14.48
C HIS A 268 7.38 -15.27 -15.90
N PRO A 269 6.48 -16.22 -16.22
CA PRO A 269 6.31 -16.66 -17.60
C PRO A 269 6.03 -15.43 -18.46
N GLU A 270 6.70 -15.34 -19.61
CA GLU A 270 6.34 -14.34 -20.62
C GLU A 270 4.85 -14.48 -20.91
N ASP A 271 4.15 -13.35 -21.07
CA ASP A 271 2.73 -13.34 -21.40
C ASP A 271 2.54 -14.24 -22.63
N SER A 272 2.03 -15.45 -22.40
CA SER A 272 1.92 -16.44 -23.46
C SER A 272 1.05 -15.84 -24.54
N GLU A 273 1.45 -15.99 -25.81
CA GLU A 273 0.74 -15.54 -27.01
C GLU A 273 -0.77 -15.87 -27.02
N GLN A 274 -1.23 -16.76 -26.13
CA GLN A 274 -2.63 -17.04 -25.83
C GLN A 274 -3.43 -15.83 -25.32
N GLY A 275 -2.83 -14.89 -24.58
CA GLY A 275 -3.48 -13.65 -24.16
C GLY A 275 -3.70 -12.67 -25.30
N GLN A 276 -2.72 -12.57 -26.21
CA GLN A 276 -2.81 -11.76 -27.43
C GLN A 276 -3.74 -12.38 -28.48
N LYS A 277 -3.74 -13.71 -28.66
CA LYS A 277 -4.71 -14.41 -29.52
C LYS A 277 -6.14 -14.26 -29.03
N LYS A 278 -6.37 -14.39 -27.71
CA LYS A 278 -7.72 -14.24 -27.15
C LYS A 278 -8.24 -12.80 -27.30
N ALA A 279 -7.36 -11.80 -27.22
CA ALA A 279 -7.69 -10.41 -27.52
C ALA A 279 -7.93 -10.17 -29.02
N SER A 280 -7.12 -10.74 -29.92
CA SER A 280 -7.34 -10.62 -31.36
C SER A 280 -8.60 -11.33 -31.85
N ASP A 281 -8.95 -12.46 -31.22
CA ASP A 281 -10.16 -13.24 -31.50
C ASP A 281 -11.44 -12.57 -30.94
N LEU A 282 -11.29 -11.73 -29.91
CA LEU A 282 -12.36 -10.90 -29.35
C LEU A 282 -12.53 -9.56 -30.10
N GLU A 283 -11.45 -9.04 -30.69
CA GLU A 283 -11.47 -7.83 -31.52
C GLU A 283 -11.85 -8.09 -32.98
N THR A 284 -11.84 -9.36 -33.44
CA THR A 284 -12.40 -9.71 -34.75
C THR A 284 -13.93 -9.81 -34.64
N PRO A 285 -14.70 -8.99 -35.37
CA PRO A 285 -16.15 -9.10 -35.37
C PRO A 285 -16.60 -10.47 -35.87
N ALA A 286 -17.65 -11.05 -35.28
CA ALA A 286 -18.17 -12.38 -35.62
C ALA A 286 -18.51 -12.60 -37.13
N TRP A 287 -18.69 -11.53 -37.90
CA TRP A 287 -18.93 -11.58 -39.35
C TRP A 287 -17.66 -11.82 -40.19
N VAL A 288 -16.47 -11.69 -39.61
CA VAL A 288 -15.17 -12.03 -40.24
C VAL A 288 -14.86 -13.52 -40.10
N GLN A 289 -15.39 -14.17 -39.06
CA GLN A 289 -15.19 -15.59 -38.77
C GLN A 289 -16.20 -16.53 -39.48
N MET A 290 -17.18 -15.97 -40.19
CA MET A 290 -18.08 -16.79 -41.03
C MET A 290 -17.35 -17.20 -42.33
N PRO A 291 -17.39 -18.48 -42.74
CA PRO A 291 -16.98 -18.87 -44.09
C PRO A 291 -17.75 -18.02 -45.09
N SER A 292 -17.03 -17.31 -45.97
CA SER A 292 -17.65 -16.37 -46.89
C SER A 292 -18.82 -17.02 -47.63
N LEU A 293 -20.03 -16.45 -47.49
CA LEU A 293 -21.23 -16.84 -48.24
C LEU A 293 -21.07 -16.68 -49.77
N ARG A 294 -19.92 -16.18 -50.25
CA ARG A 294 -19.52 -16.21 -51.65
C ARG A 294 -19.17 -17.62 -52.17
N ALA A 295 -18.76 -18.55 -51.31
CA ALA A 295 -18.52 -19.94 -51.74
C ALA A 295 -19.82 -20.71 -52.02
N SER A 296 -20.93 -20.36 -51.35
CA SER A 296 -22.22 -21.06 -51.53
C SER A 296 -23.07 -20.51 -52.68
N ARG A 297 -22.76 -19.31 -53.20
CA ARG A 297 -23.44 -18.74 -54.39
C ARG A 297 -22.95 -19.32 -55.73
N ASN A 298 -21.73 -19.85 -55.77
CA ASN A 298 -21.20 -20.51 -56.97
C ASN A 298 -21.52 -22.01 -57.05
N ALA A 299 -22.01 -22.62 -55.97
CA ALA A 299 -22.51 -24.00 -55.99
C ALA A 299 -23.97 -24.08 -56.47
N VAL A 300 -24.79 -23.06 -56.23
CA VAL A 300 -26.21 -23.03 -56.65
C VAL A 300 -26.38 -22.56 -58.10
N ALA A 301 -25.43 -21.79 -58.66
CA ALA A 301 -25.46 -21.37 -60.06
C ALA A 301 -24.95 -22.43 -61.06
N LYS A 302 -24.47 -23.58 -60.59
CA LYS A 302 -23.96 -24.69 -61.43
C LYS A 302 -24.88 -25.90 -61.52
N SER A 303 -26.02 -25.91 -60.82
CA SER A 303 -26.99 -27.02 -60.86
C SER A 303 -28.31 -26.69 -61.58
N SER A 304 -28.43 -25.53 -62.24
CA SER A 304 -29.65 -25.10 -62.94
C SER A 304 -29.60 -25.23 -64.46
N HIS A 305 -28.66 -26.02 -64.99
CA HIS A 305 -28.69 -26.52 -66.37
C HIS A 305 -28.53 -28.04 -66.35
N GLU A 306 -29.59 -28.78 -65.98
CA GLU A 306 -29.87 -30.15 -66.43
C GLU A 306 -31.19 -30.67 -65.81
N GLY A 307 -32.15 -31.08 -66.67
CA GLY A 307 -33.34 -31.90 -66.35
C GLY A 307 -34.52 -31.16 -65.66
N VAL A 308 -35.58 -30.69 -66.33
CA VAL A 308 -36.67 -31.42 -66.99
C VAL A 308 -37.38 -32.46 -66.11
N SER A 309 -38.70 -32.21 -65.94
CA SER A 309 -39.84 -33.11 -65.75
C SER A 309 -40.47 -33.32 -64.35
N THR A 310 -41.78 -33.01 -64.34
CA THR A 310 -42.92 -33.72 -63.73
C THR A 310 -43.35 -33.48 -62.26
N LEU A 311 -44.61 -32.99 -62.18
CA LEU A 311 -45.75 -33.42 -61.35
C LEU A 311 -45.97 -32.81 -59.94
N ASP A 312 -46.98 -31.91 -59.93
CA ASP A 312 -48.22 -31.91 -59.14
C ASP A 312 -48.27 -31.86 -57.59
N ALA A 313 -48.90 -30.76 -57.15
CA ALA A 313 -50.04 -30.64 -56.23
C ALA A 313 -49.89 -30.90 -54.71
N GLY A 314 -50.39 -29.95 -53.90
CA GLY A 314 -50.87 -30.24 -52.53
C GLY A 314 -50.81 -29.13 -51.47
N LEU A 315 -51.71 -28.15 -51.57
CA LEU A 315 -52.50 -27.50 -50.50
C LEU A 315 -52.00 -27.41 -49.02
N GLY A 316 -51.99 -26.16 -48.50
CA GLY A 316 -52.89 -25.77 -47.41
C GLY A 316 -52.34 -25.59 -45.97
N GLY A 317 -52.65 -24.43 -45.37
CA GLY A 317 -53.25 -24.43 -44.01
C GLY A 317 -52.51 -23.76 -42.83
N GLN A 318 -53.00 -22.57 -42.49
CA GLN A 318 -53.38 -22.10 -41.14
C GLN A 318 -52.38 -21.54 -40.09
N ARG A 319 -52.96 -20.53 -39.41
CA ARG A 319 -52.51 -19.67 -38.31
C ARG A 319 -52.75 -20.32 -36.93
N GLU A 320 -52.04 -19.82 -35.90
CA GLU A 320 -52.45 -19.45 -34.52
C GLU A 320 -51.17 -19.38 -33.64
N SER A 321 -50.77 -18.30 -32.97
CA SER A 321 -51.30 -17.54 -31.82
C SER A 321 -50.97 -18.12 -30.43
N ALA A 322 -50.66 -17.21 -29.48
CA ALA A 322 -50.35 -17.39 -28.04
C ALA A 322 -48.95 -17.93 -27.72
N GLY A 323 -48.19 -17.46 -26.72
CA GLY A 323 -48.46 -16.64 -25.55
C GLY A 323 -47.59 -17.23 -24.43
N TRP A 324 -46.59 -16.51 -23.92
CA TRP A 324 -45.68 -17.03 -22.89
C TRP A 324 -45.80 -16.26 -21.58
N ARG A 325 -46.23 -16.98 -20.54
CA ARG A 325 -46.11 -16.65 -19.12
C ARG A 325 -44.69 -16.96 -18.63
N ALA A 326 -44.35 -16.26 -17.56
CA ALA A 326 -43.13 -16.39 -16.77
C ALA A 326 -43.15 -17.62 -15.84
N ASP A 327 -41.96 -18.17 -15.60
CA ASP A 327 -41.46 -18.81 -14.38
C ASP A 327 -39.96 -18.46 -14.35
N GLY A 328 -39.30 -18.01 -13.27
CA GLY A 328 -39.36 -18.54 -11.91
C GLY A 328 -38.23 -19.58 -11.75
N GLY A 329 -37.03 -19.17 -11.32
CA GLY A 329 -35.92 -20.10 -11.14
C GLY A 329 -34.62 -19.47 -10.62
N THR A 330 -34.26 -19.89 -9.41
CA THR A 330 -33.28 -19.40 -8.43
C THR A 330 -31.84 -19.91 -8.68
N PHE A 331 -30.88 -19.34 -7.91
CA PHE A 331 -29.49 -19.78 -7.61
C PHE A 331 -28.43 -19.42 -8.68
N LEU A 332 -27.30 -18.77 -8.38
CA LEU A 332 -26.46 -18.58 -7.18
C LEU A 332 -25.94 -17.13 -7.10
#